data_AF-A0A6M4JRM7-F1
#
_entry.id   AF-A0A6M4JRM7-F1
#
_cell.length_a   1.000
_cell.length_b   1.000
_cell.length_c   1.000
_cell.angle_alpha   90.00
_cell.angle_beta   90.00
_cell.angle_gamma   90.00
#
_symmetry.space_group_name_H-M   'P 1'
#
loop_
_entity.id
_entity.type
_entity.pdbx_description
1 polymer ?
#
loop_
_entity_poly.entity_id
_entity_poly.type
_entity_poly.pdbx_seq_one_letter_code
_entity_poly.pdbx_strand_id
1 'polypeptide(L)' 'MKLIEERTYEERLYIYSDDIEARKHFVSELKPKGWMVDNCWVGIDLNQIKQFYRFKRELTDDYVFNR' A
#
# COMPACT_ATOMS: atom_id res chain seq x y z
N MET A 1 15.24 -26.24 1.76
CA MET A 1 14.78 -25.05 1.03
C MET A 1 15.87 -24.00 1.10
N LYS A 2 16.19 -23.33 0.00
CA LYS A 2 17.18 -22.23 -0.04
C LYS A 2 16.39 -20.93 -0.17
N LEU A 3 16.51 -20.04 0.81
CA LEU A 3 15.91 -18.70 0.73
C LEU A 3 16.62 -17.96 -0.41
N ILE A 4 15.85 -17.48 -1.39
CA ILE A 4 16.39 -16.85 -2.60
C ILE A 4 16.52 -15.34 -2.39
N GLU A 5 15.56 -14.71 -1.70
CA GLU A 5 15.54 -13.28 -1.38
C GLU A 5 14.55 -13.04 -0.23
N GLU A 6 14.88 -12.14 0.69
CA GLU A 6 13.97 -11.63 1.72
C GLU A 6 13.67 -10.17 1.40
N ARG A 7 12.39 -9.82 1.27
CA ARG A 7 11.96 -8.44 1.03
C ARG A 7 11.06 -7.99 2.16
N THR A 8 11.37 -6.83 2.71
CA THR A 8 10.59 -6.20 3.77
C THR A 8 9.70 -5.12 3.15
N TYR A 9 8.45 -5.05 3.60
CA TYR A 9 7.47 -4.09 3.11
C TYR A 9 6.89 -3.28 4.26
N GLU A 10 6.66 -1.99 4.02
CA GLU A 10 5.76 -1.17 4.84
C GLU A 10 4.34 -1.30 4.27
N GLU A 11 3.34 -1.52 5.12
CA GLU A 11 1.93 -1.64 4.73
C GLU A 11 1.05 -0.57 5.38
N ARG A 12 0.04 -0.09 4.65
CA ARG A 12 -0.98 0.85 5.16
C ARG A 12 -2.36 0.50 4.63
N LEU A 13 -3.37 0.62 5.50
CA LEU A 13 -4.77 0.45 5.16
C LEU A 13 -5.46 1.83 5.12
N TYR A 14 -6.16 2.11 4.02
CA TYR A 14 -7.01 3.29 3.89
C TYR A 14 -8.43 2.86 3.52
N ILE A 15 -9.40 3.63 4.02
CA ILE A 15 -10.83 3.46 3.77
C ILE A 15 -11.32 4.70 3.03
N TYR A 16 -11.99 4.50 1.89
CA TYR A 16 -12.50 5.56 1.03
C TYR A 16 -14.00 5.41 0.83
N SER A 17 -14.65 6.50 0.47
CA SER A 17 -16.08 6.50 0.16
C SER A 17 -16.36 5.84 -1.20
N ASP A 18 -15.46 6.01 -2.16
CA ASP A 18 -15.53 5.40 -3.49
C ASP A 18 -14.14 5.17 -4.12
N ASP A 19 -14.11 4.53 -5.30
CA ASP A 19 -12.87 4.25 -6.06
C ASP A 19 -12.23 5.52 -6.65
N ILE A 20 -13.01 6.57 -6.92
CA ILE A 20 -12.51 7.82 -7.50
C ILE A 20 -11.64 8.55 -6.47
N GLU A 21 -12.12 8.64 -5.22
CA GLU A 21 -11.39 9.20 -4.09
C GLU A 21 -10.09 8.42 -3.84
N ALA A 22 -10.18 7.09 -3.81
CA ALA A 22 -9.03 6.22 -3.64
C ALA A 22 -7.98 6.43 -4.74
N ARG A 23 -8.41 6.51 -6.00
CA ARG A 23 -7.51 6.73 -7.15
C ARG A 23 -6.87 8.11 -7.12
N LYS A 24 -7.61 9.15 -6.73
CA LYS A 24 -7.07 10.51 -6.60
C LYS A 24 -5.95 10.53 -5.56
N HIS A 25 -6.22 10.04 -4.35
CA HIS A 25 -5.23 9.98 -3.27
C HIS A 25 -4.01 9.11 -3.65
N PHE A 26 -4.25 7.96 -4.31
CA PHE A 26 -3.17 7.11 -4.78
C PHE A 26 -2.23 7.84 -5.76
N VAL A 27 -2.78 8.48 -6.78
CA VAL A 27 -1.98 9.18 -7.80
C VAL A 27 -1.28 10.41 -7.23
N SER A 28 -1.93 11.17 -6.35
CA SER A 28 -1.37 12.42 -5.82
C SER A 28 -0.34 12.20 -4.71
N GLU A 29 -0.56 11.22 -3.82
CA GLU A 29 0.23 11.11 -2.58
C GLU A 29 1.05 9.84 -2.46
N LEU A 30 0.50 8.70 -2.88
CA LEU A 30 1.09 7.39 -2.60
C LEU A 30 2.06 6.96 -3.70
N LYS A 31 1.63 7.05 -4.97
CA LYS A 31 2.43 6.66 -6.14
C LYS A 31 3.78 7.39 -6.21
N PRO A 32 3.88 8.72 -5.98
CA PRO A 32 5.18 9.41 -6.00
C PRO A 32 6.14 8.97 -4.88
N LYS A 33 5.60 8.42 -3.79
CA LYS A 33 6.36 7.93 -2.63
C LYS A 33 6.74 6.44 -2.73
N GLY A 34 6.48 5.81 -3.88
CA GLY A 34 6.80 4.41 -4.15
C GLY A 34 5.79 3.40 -3.60
N TRP A 35 4.62 3.84 -3.15
CA TRP A 35 3.56 2.93 -2.71
C TRP A 35 2.86 2.28 -3.88
N MET A 36 2.44 1.04 -3.68
CA MET A 36 1.72 0.21 -4.64
C MET A 36 0.43 -0.31 -4.00
N VAL A 37 -0.60 -0.54 -4.81
CA VAL A 37 -1.81 -1.24 -4.34
C VAL A 37 -1.46 -2.72 -4.16
N ASP A 38 -1.67 -3.24 -2.96
CA ASP A 38 -1.51 -4.66 -2.68
C ASP A 38 -2.84 -5.41 -2.77
N ASN A 39 -3.89 -4.86 -2.15
CA ASN A 39 -5.23 -5.45 -2.20
C ASN A 39 -6.32 -4.37 -2.11
N CYS A 40 -7.48 -4.62 -2.70
CA CYS A 40 -8.67 -3.79 -2.55
C CYS A 40 -9.94 -4.64 -2.39
N TRP A 41 -10.85 -4.18 -1.53
CA TRP A 41 -12.13 -4.85 -1.32
C TRP A 41 -13.21 -3.88 -0.86
N VAL A 42 -14.46 -4.27 -1.10
CA VAL A 42 -15.65 -3.56 -0.61
C VAL A 42 -16.04 -4.14 0.74
N GLY A 43 -16.30 -3.29 1.72
CA GLY A 43 -16.78 -3.68 3.05
C GLY A 43 -17.82 -2.71 3.59
N ILE A 44 -18.30 -2.99 4.79
CA ILE A 44 -19.21 -2.11 5.53
C ILE A 44 -18.42 -1.47 6.68
N ASP A 45 -18.44 -0.14 6.73
CA ASP A 45 -17.94 0.64 7.86
C ASP A 45 -19.02 1.64 8.28
N LEU A 46 -19.31 1.71 9.59
CA LEU A 46 -20.36 2.58 10.15
C LEU A 46 -21.72 2.51 9.40
N ASN A 47 -22.15 1.29 9.06
CA ASN A 47 -23.38 1.01 8.27
C ASN A 47 -23.38 1.60 6.83
N GLN A 48 -22.23 2.01 6.31
CA GLN A 48 -22.07 2.45 4.92
C GLN A 48 -21.14 1.52 4.15
N ILE A 49 -21.44 1.30 2.87
CA ILE A 49 -20.52 0.60 1.97
C ILE A 49 -19.31 1.51 1.72
N LYS A 50 -18.11 0.98 1.94
CA LYS A 50 -16.82 1.67 1.76
C LYS A 50 -15.84 0.82 0.97
N GLN A 51 -14.85 1.48 0.37
CA GLN A 51 -13.74 0.86 -0.35
C GLN A 51 -12.50 0.81 0.52
N PHE A 52 -11.95 -0.37 0.74
CA PHE A 52 -10.75 -0.59 1.53
C PHE A 52 -9.58 -0.89 0.61
N TYR A 53 -8.46 -0.18 0.80
CA TYR A 53 -7.23 -0.44 0.06
C TYR A 53 -6.08 -0.66 1.01
N ARG A 54 -5.43 -1.81 0.85
CA ARG A 54 -4.12 -2.07 1.42
C ARG A 54 -3.06 -1.65 0.41
N PHE A 55 -2.21 -0.72 0.80
CA PHE A 55 -1.03 -0.34 0.04
C PHE A 55 0.21 -0.92 0.70
N LYS A 56 1.19 -1.26 -0.13
CA LYS A 56 2.52 -1.66 0.33
C LYS A 56 3.60 -0.86 -0.37
N ARG A 57 4.74 -0.72 0.27
CA ARG A 57 5.95 -0.14 -0.30
C ARG A 57 7.13 -1.00 0.13
N GLU A 58 7.99 -1.37 -0.81
CA GLU A 58 9.25 -2.04 -0.49
C GLU A 58 10.10 -1.12 0.37
N LEU A 59 10.56 -1.63 1.51
CA LEU A 59 11.62 -0.99 2.27
C LEU A 59 12.91 -1.41 1.58
N THR A 60 13.42 -0.56 0.70
CA THR A 60 14.81 -0.66 0.29
C THR A 60 15.64 -0.33 1.52
N ASP A 61 16.15 -1.37 2.15
CA ASP A 61 17.24 -1.26 3.10
C ASP A 61 18.41 -0.59 2.36
N ASP A 62 18.56 0.73 2.50
CA ASP A 62 19.79 1.45 2.20
C ASP A 62 20.86 1.06 3.24
N TYR A 63 21.06 -0.24 3.50
CA TYR A 63 22.32 -0.73 4.03
C TYR A 63 23.35 -0.58 2.91
N VAL A 64 23.77 0.67 2.70
CA VAL A 64 25.05 0.99 2.12
C VAL A 64 26.07 0.31 3.02
N PHE A 65 26.45 -0.92 2.68
CA PHE A 65 27.70 -1.51 3.14
C PHE A 65 28.82 -0.66 2.53
N ASN A 66 29.11 0.48 3.15
CA ASN A 66 30.39 1.12 3.01
C ASN A 66 31.39 0.19 3.71
N ARG A 67 32.07 -0.63 2.91
CA ARG A 67 33.29 -1.32 3.30
C ARG A 67 34.37 -1.09 2.26
#